data_AF-A0A9W2Y2Y3-F1
#
_entry.id   AF-A0A9W2Y2Y3-F1
#
_cell.length_a   1.000
_cell.length_b   1.000
_cell.length_c   1.000
_cell.angle_alpha   90.00
_cell.angle_beta   90.00
_cell.angle_gamma   90.00
#
_symmetry.space_group_name_H-M   'P 1'
#
loop_
_entity.id
_entity.type
_entity.pdbx_description
1 polymer ?
#
loop_
_entity_poly.entity_id
_entity_poly.type
_entity_poly.pdbx_seq_one_letter_code
_entity_poly.pdbx_strand_id
1 'polypeptide(L)'
;MAGPAVDSHRLSVKTWTEEENDRADSTLSSSSELQRMAAADLREMNSPNSFRGRGALSRIVSMVMTLREWAQKSLAEDTERPDSFLERFRGPAHMEIQAPPSRFSRTHTGSDNEIRQSRRMRRKCKIVVLSPSDEAYYNWLIVIGAAVFYNWTLLVVRACFDELQMRNVLVWMVLDYVCDGIYILDIAVRLHTGFLDQGLMVKDVRRLRENYVRTSQCKLDIVSILPTDLLYLIIGISYTPFFRFNRLLRLSRLFEFFERTETRTGYPNAFRICKLVLYILVIIHWNACGYYSFSKVLGLGSDSWVYPNISDPDFASLTRSYIYCLYWSTLTLTTIGETPPPVRDEEYLFLIFDFLVGVLIFASIVGNVGSMISNMNATRVIFQSRVDGLKHYMHFRHVSKVLEQRVIRWFDYLWTNQKTIDEQEVLRSLPNTLRAEIAINVHLETLKKVRIFQDCEAGLLVELVLKLRPQVFSPGDYICRKGDVGKEMYIIKDGQLAVVDLMEALQEFPDARVQLEQRGRDILQKEGLLEEVNISAGEELEEKVERMEGGLDRLQTCLARLQSEFNSSQLRIKQRITALEHNITTAVTGSGFLSDVDGSESICGGEGVRSEINICL
;
A
#
# COMPACT_ATOMS: atom_id res chain seq x y z
N MET A 1 27.61 -71.04 -2.17
CA MET A 1 27.85 -69.90 -3.08
C MET A 1 27.28 -68.66 -2.41
N ALA A 2 28.12 -67.63 -2.31
CA ALA A 2 27.95 -66.48 -1.44
C ALA A 2 26.68 -65.64 -1.72
N GLY A 3 26.04 -65.16 -0.66
CA GLY A 3 25.01 -64.13 -0.71
C GLY A 3 25.62 -62.72 -0.82
N PRO A 4 24.86 -61.71 -1.29
CA PRO A 4 25.39 -60.37 -1.46
C PRO A 4 25.25 -59.51 -0.20
N ALA A 5 26.21 -58.60 -0.08
CA ALA A 5 26.47 -57.73 1.05
C ALA A 5 25.51 -56.54 1.15
N VAL A 6 25.42 -56.04 2.38
CA VAL A 6 24.70 -54.87 2.85
C VAL A 6 25.41 -53.58 2.41
N ASP A 7 24.71 -52.67 1.74
CA ASP A 7 25.13 -51.27 1.60
C ASP A 7 24.26 -50.37 2.48
N SER A 8 24.88 -49.77 3.49
CA SER A 8 24.28 -48.84 4.43
C SER A 8 24.20 -47.43 3.84
N HIS A 9 23.01 -46.99 3.42
CA HIS A 9 22.77 -45.58 3.12
C HIS A 9 22.67 -44.76 4.43
N ARG A 10 23.76 -44.07 4.78
CA ARG A 10 23.71 -42.94 5.72
C ARG A 10 22.98 -41.77 5.05
N LEU A 11 21.79 -41.44 5.53
CA LEU A 11 21.12 -40.17 5.27
C LEU A 11 21.80 -39.08 6.12
N SER A 12 22.64 -38.27 5.48
CA SER A 12 23.18 -37.04 6.08
C SER A 12 22.07 -35.99 6.11
N VAL A 13 21.65 -35.56 7.30
CA VAL A 13 20.75 -34.42 7.47
C VAL A 13 21.58 -33.16 7.30
N LYS A 14 21.46 -32.50 6.14
CA LYS A 14 22.05 -31.18 5.90
C LYS A 14 21.38 -30.17 6.83
N THR A 15 22.20 -29.39 7.53
CA THR A 15 21.71 -28.34 8.44
C THR A 15 21.42 -27.06 7.65
N TRP A 16 20.48 -26.23 8.12
CA TRP A 16 20.02 -25.01 7.45
C TRP A 16 21.15 -24.06 7.01
N THR A 17 22.29 -24.09 7.69
CA THR A 17 23.50 -23.33 7.36
C THR A 17 24.22 -23.80 6.08
N GLU A 18 24.05 -25.06 5.68
CA GLU A 18 24.68 -25.63 4.47
C GLU A 18 23.85 -25.35 3.20
N GLU A 19 22.52 -25.23 3.30
CA GLU A 19 21.67 -24.80 2.16
C GLU A 19 21.84 -23.32 1.82
N GLU A 20 22.21 -22.49 2.80
CA GLU A 20 22.48 -21.07 2.59
C GLU A 20 23.85 -20.86 1.90
N ASN A 21 24.82 -21.74 2.18
CA ASN A 21 26.14 -21.72 1.54
C ASN A 21 26.09 -22.23 0.08
N ASP A 22 25.28 -23.25 -0.21
CA ASP A 22 25.05 -23.74 -1.59
C ASP A 22 24.24 -22.72 -2.44
N ARG A 23 23.39 -21.89 -1.82
CA ARG A 23 22.73 -20.75 -2.50
C ARG A 23 23.68 -19.58 -2.77
N ALA A 24 24.67 -19.36 -1.90
CA ALA A 24 25.72 -18.37 -2.13
C ALA A 24 26.69 -18.81 -3.25
N ASP A 25 27.04 -20.09 -3.32
CA ASP A 25 27.94 -20.61 -4.37
C ASP A 25 27.26 -20.72 -5.75
N SER A 26 25.95 -21.00 -5.80
CA SER A 26 25.19 -20.98 -7.06
C SER A 26 24.99 -19.56 -7.60
N THR A 27 24.85 -18.55 -6.73
CA THR A 27 24.77 -17.14 -7.14
C THR A 27 26.14 -16.58 -7.56
N LEU A 28 27.24 -17.02 -6.95
CA LEU A 28 28.61 -16.74 -7.43
C LEU A 28 28.91 -17.41 -8.77
N SER A 29 28.46 -18.65 -8.97
CA SER A 29 28.62 -19.41 -10.23
C SER A 29 27.93 -18.69 -11.39
N SER A 30 26.66 -18.28 -11.22
CA SER A 30 25.92 -17.53 -12.24
C SER A 30 26.53 -16.16 -12.55
N SER A 31 27.11 -15.48 -11.56
CA SER A 31 27.87 -14.23 -11.78
C SER A 31 29.17 -14.46 -12.56
N SER A 32 29.86 -15.59 -12.31
CA SER A 32 31.09 -15.95 -13.01
C SER A 32 30.86 -16.38 -14.47
N GLU A 33 29.72 -17.01 -14.77
CA GLU A 33 29.32 -17.33 -16.14
C GLU A 33 28.89 -16.08 -16.92
N LEU A 34 28.17 -15.14 -16.29
CA LEU A 34 27.84 -13.84 -16.89
C LEU A 34 29.10 -13.00 -17.18
N GLN A 35 30.11 -13.04 -16.30
CA GLN A 35 31.41 -12.41 -16.56
C GLN A 35 32.21 -13.10 -17.66
N ARG A 36 32.12 -14.43 -17.81
CA ARG A 36 32.74 -15.16 -18.93
C ARG A 36 32.02 -14.91 -20.25
N MET A 37 30.70 -14.80 -20.26
CA MET A 37 29.92 -14.45 -21.46
C MET A 37 30.18 -13.00 -21.89
N ALA A 38 30.28 -12.05 -20.94
CA ALA A 38 30.64 -10.67 -21.24
C ALA A 38 32.10 -10.53 -21.74
N ALA A 39 33.02 -11.39 -21.26
CA ALA A 39 34.41 -11.43 -21.74
C ALA A 39 34.55 -12.12 -23.11
N ALA A 40 33.63 -13.04 -23.47
CA ALA A 40 33.57 -13.64 -24.80
C ALA A 40 33.06 -12.63 -25.85
N ASP A 41 32.08 -11.81 -25.50
CA ASP A 41 31.51 -10.76 -26.37
C ASP A 41 32.52 -9.63 -26.67
N LEU A 42 33.42 -9.33 -25.73
CA LEU A 42 34.54 -8.39 -25.95
C LEU A 42 35.63 -8.94 -26.87
N ARG A 43 35.73 -10.27 -27.05
CA ARG A 43 36.74 -10.90 -27.93
C ARG A 43 36.28 -11.02 -29.39
N GLU A 44 34.97 -11.03 -29.67
CA GLU A 44 34.44 -11.02 -31.04
C GLU A 44 34.44 -9.63 -31.70
N MET A 45 34.64 -8.55 -30.95
CA MET A 45 34.72 -7.18 -31.49
C MET A 45 36.04 -6.82 -32.20
N ASN A 46 37.03 -7.73 -32.25
CA ASN A 46 38.36 -7.47 -32.83
C ASN A 46 38.66 -8.25 -34.14
N SER A 47 37.63 -8.62 -34.91
CA SER A 47 37.83 -9.15 -36.27
C SER A 47 37.75 -8.02 -37.31
N PRO A 48 38.82 -7.74 -38.09
CA PRO A 48 38.83 -6.64 -39.04
C PRO A 48 38.27 -7.15 -40.38
N ASN A 49 36.95 -7.17 -40.56
CA ASN A 49 36.31 -7.22 -41.89
C ASN A 49 34.79 -7.01 -41.82
N SER A 50 34.33 -5.76 -41.86
CA SER A 50 33.30 -5.27 -42.80
C SER A 50 32.85 -3.87 -42.38
N PHE A 51 33.16 -2.89 -43.21
CA PHE A 51 33.02 -1.46 -42.92
C PHE A 51 32.13 -0.83 -43.99
N ARG A 52 30.86 -0.55 -43.65
CA ARG A 52 30.05 0.60 -44.14
C ARG A 52 28.64 0.52 -43.57
N GLY A 53 28.36 1.27 -42.50
CA GLY A 53 26.99 1.46 -41.98
C GLY A 53 26.84 1.80 -40.49
N ARG A 54 27.89 1.64 -39.67
CA ARG A 54 27.79 1.70 -38.19
C ARG A 54 27.98 3.07 -37.51
N GLY A 55 28.21 4.15 -38.26
CA GLY A 55 28.54 5.45 -37.67
C GLY A 55 27.40 6.09 -36.85
N ALA A 56 26.13 5.86 -37.22
CA ALA A 56 25.00 6.44 -36.50
C ALA A 56 24.66 5.64 -35.23
N LEU A 57 24.63 4.31 -35.33
CA LEU A 57 24.31 3.44 -34.21
C LEU A 57 25.39 3.48 -33.11
N SER A 58 26.68 3.57 -33.46
CA SER A 58 27.73 3.69 -32.42
C SER A 58 27.68 5.04 -31.69
N ARG A 59 27.23 6.11 -32.37
CA ARG A 59 27.02 7.43 -31.74
C ARG A 59 25.81 7.44 -30.82
N ILE A 60 24.72 6.77 -31.21
CA ILE A 60 23.54 6.63 -30.36
C ILE A 60 23.87 5.77 -29.14
N VAL A 61 24.57 4.65 -29.31
CA VAL A 61 25.00 3.80 -28.19
C VAL A 61 25.97 4.56 -27.27
N SER A 62 26.92 5.33 -27.83
CA SER A 62 27.81 6.19 -27.03
C SER A 62 27.05 7.31 -26.30
N MET A 63 26.02 7.89 -26.92
CA MET A 63 25.16 8.90 -26.28
C MET A 63 24.32 8.30 -25.15
N VAL A 64 23.79 7.09 -25.33
CA VAL A 64 23.03 6.37 -24.30
C VAL A 64 23.94 5.93 -23.15
N MET A 65 25.17 5.48 -23.45
CA MET A 65 26.15 5.13 -22.42
C MET A 65 26.63 6.35 -21.63
N THR A 66 26.87 7.48 -22.29
CA THR A 66 27.23 8.74 -21.62
C THR A 66 26.08 9.33 -20.81
N LEU A 67 24.82 9.19 -21.27
CA LEU A 67 23.63 9.53 -20.48
C LEU A 67 23.45 8.61 -19.28
N ARG A 68 23.74 7.31 -19.41
CA ARG A 68 23.73 6.34 -18.31
C ARG A 68 24.81 6.64 -17.28
N GLU A 69 26.04 6.94 -17.71
CA GLU A 69 27.14 7.35 -16.84
C GLU A 69 26.84 8.68 -16.14
N TRP A 70 26.25 9.64 -16.85
CA TRP A 70 25.81 10.91 -16.26
C TRP A 70 24.69 10.71 -15.24
N ALA A 71 23.70 9.85 -15.53
CA ALA A 71 22.62 9.51 -14.61
C ALA A 71 23.13 8.74 -13.38
N GLN A 72 24.08 7.80 -13.56
CA GLN A 72 24.71 7.09 -12.45
C GLN A 72 25.59 8.02 -11.61
N LYS A 73 26.28 8.98 -12.22
CA LYS A 73 27.08 9.99 -11.50
C LYS A 73 26.19 10.98 -10.74
N SER A 74 25.04 11.35 -11.31
CA SER A 74 24.02 12.14 -10.63
C SER A 74 23.36 11.40 -9.45
N LEU A 75 23.20 10.08 -9.53
CA LEU A 75 22.71 9.25 -8.43
C LEU A 75 23.79 8.97 -7.37
N ALA A 76 25.05 8.93 -7.76
CA ALA A 76 26.20 8.76 -6.86
C ALA A 76 26.54 10.05 -6.07
N GLU A 77 26.33 11.23 -6.66
CA GLU A 77 26.55 12.51 -5.96
C GLU A 77 25.61 12.72 -4.75
N ASP A 78 24.48 12.00 -4.66
CA ASP A 78 23.59 12.01 -3.50
C ASP A 78 23.98 11.00 -2.40
N THR A 79 25.04 10.19 -2.57
CA THR A 79 25.41 9.11 -1.62
C THR A 79 26.80 9.18 -0.99
N GLU A 80 27.69 10.10 -1.37
CA GLU A 80 28.96 10.28 -0.66
C GLU A 80 28.83 11.22 0.54
N ARG A 81 28.40 10.65 1.67
CA ARG A 81 28.63 11.23 3.01
C ARG A 81 30.05 10.87 3.47
N PRO A 82 30.97 11.83 3.64
CA PRO A 82 32.15 11.58 4.46
C PRO A 82 31.72 11.60 5.93
N ASP A 83 31.87 10.47 6.62
CA ASP A 83 31.60 10.31 8.05
C ASP A 83 32.57 11.14 8.91
N SER A 84 32.33 12.45 8.97
CA SER A 84 33.07 13.44 9.77
C SER A 84 32.72 13.40 11.27
N PHE A 85 32.21 12.27 11.79
CA PHE A 85 31.86 12.16 13.21
C PHE A 85 33.05 11.73 14.08
N LEU A 86 33.98 10.93 13.54
CA LEU A 86 35.08 10.34 14.32
C LEU A 86 36.40 11.12 14.26
N GLU A 87 36.58 12.04 13.30
CA GLU A 87 37.81 12.85 13.22
C GLU A 87 37.83 14.02 14.22
N ARG A 88 36.68 14.46 14.73
CA ARG A 88 36.61 15.62 15.66
C ARG A 88 36.89 15.27 17.13
N PHE A 89 36.98 13.98 17.48
CA PHE A 89 37.19 13.53 18.86
C PHE A 89 38.60 13.01 19.18
N ARG A 90 39.57 13.11 18.25
CA ARG A 90 41.00 12.93 18.58
C ARG A 90 41.64 14.30 18.71
N GLY A 91 41.99 14.67 19.95
CA GLY A 91 42.41 16.02 20.37
C GLY A 91 43.74 16.53 19.80
N PRO A 92 44.33 17.57 20.42
CA PRO A 92 45.08 17.26 21.64
C PRO A 92 44.76 18.14 22.86
N ALA A 93 45.01 17.52 24.01
CA ALA A 93 45.05 18.09 25.34
C ALA A 93 46.11 19.21 25.49
N HIS A 94 45.96 19.96 26.58
CA HIS A 94 46.77 21.10 27.08
C HIS A 94 46.34 22.48 26.58
N MET A 95 45.65 23.26 27.42
CA MET A 95 46.27 24.40 28.14
C MET A 95 45.32 24.96 29.20
N GLU A 96 45.91 25.37 30.31
CA GLU A 96 45.31 25.77 31.59
C GLU A 96 44.59 27.13 31.58
N ILE A 97 43.59 27.24 32.47
CA ILE A 97 43.34 28.32 33.45
C ILE A 97 43.74 29.76 33.04
N GLN A 98 42.74 30.64 32.85
CA GLN A 98 42.63 31.91 33.59
C GLN A 98 41.32 32.67 33.28
N ALA A 99 40.55 32.96 34.34
CA ALA A 99 39.58 34.06 34.36
C ALA A 99 40.27 35.31 34.93
N PRO A 100 39.95 36.52 34.44
CA PRO A 100 39.48 37.58 35.35
C PRO A 100 38.58 38.65 34.65
N PRO A 101 38.17 39.75 35.31
CA PRO A 101 37.28 39.80 36.46
C PRO A 101 36.08 40.75 36.23
N SER A 102 35.15 40.75 37.19
CA SER A 102 34.03 41.68 37.30
C SER A 102 34.47 43.10 37.69
N ARG A 103 33.83 44.14 37.11
CA ARG A 103 33.61 45.41 37.83
C ARG A 103 32.45 46.24 37.27
N PHE A 104 31.78 46.85 38.22
CA PHE A 104 30.54 47.61 38.18
C PHE A 104 30.81 49.09 37.88
N SER A 105 29.96 49.74 37.07
CA SER A 105 29.72 51.20 37.15
C SER A 105 28.47 51.63 36.38
N ARG A 106 27.49 52.17 37.11
CA ARG A 106 26.39 53.02 36.62
C ARG A 106 26.96 54.38 36.19
N THR A 107 26.42 55.00 35.12
CA THR A 107 25.57 56.23 35.18
C THR A 107 25.37 56.91 33.81
N HIS A 108 24.16 57.47 33.65
CA HIS A 108 23.78 58.66 32.86
C HIS A 108 23.72 58.56 31.32
N THR A 109 22.52 58.36 30.76
CA THR A 109 21.55 59.38 30.25
C THR A 109 22.01 60.09 28.98
N GLY A 110 21.44 59.68 27.85
CA GLY A 110 21.46 60.47 26.61
C GLY A 110 21.62 59.66 25.33
N SER A 111 20.62 58.85 24.93
CA SER A 111 20.47 58.45 23.51
C SER A 111 19.11 57.82 23.14
N ASP A 112 18.04 58.03 23.94
CA ASP A 112 16.72 57.44 23.65
C ASP A 112 16.07 57.97 22.36
N ASN A 113 16.59 59.07 21.77
CA ASN A 113 16.15 59.58 20.47
C ASN A 113 16.88 58.94 19.27
N GLU A 114 18.11 58.47 19.40
CA GLU A 114 18.80 57.74 18.31
C GLU A 114 18.35 56.27 18.20
N ILE A 115 17.95 55.68 19.32
CA ILE A 115 17.41 54.32 19.36
C ILE A 115 16.00 54.24 18.74
N ARG A 116 15.23 55.34 18.77
CA ARG A 116 13.90 55.40 18.13
C ARG A 116 13.97 55.54 16.61
N GLN A 117 14.98 56.23 16.07
CA GLN A 117 15.13 56.40 14.62
C GLN A 117 15.71 55.13 13.95
N SER A 118 16.58 54.38 14.62
CA SER A 118 17.06 53.07 14.11
C SER A 118 16.02 51.95 14.21
N ARG A 119 15.07 52.04 15.16
CA ARG A 119 13.96 51.08 15.31
C ARG A 119 12.83 51.28 14.28
N ARG A 120 12.71 52.45 13.66
CA ARG A 120 11.67 52.71 12.63
C ARG A 120 12.13 52.40 11.20
N MET A 121 13.44 52.30 10.95
CA MET A 121 14.02 52.02 9.62
C MET A 121 14.53 50.58 9.43
N ARG A 122 14.31 49.70 10.41
CA ARG A 122 14.46 48.25 10.29
C ARG A 122 13.21 47.56 10.81
N ARG A 123 12.09 47.70 10.10
CA ARG A 123 11.22 46.54 9.91
C ARG A 123 12.07 45.54 9.12
N LYS A 124 12.94 44.79 9.80
CA LYS A 124 13.49 43.57 9.21
C LYS A 124 12.25 42.75 8.88
N CYS A 125 11.89 42.65 7.60
CA CYS A 125 11.15 41.48 7.16
C CYS A 125 11.89 40.31 7.80
N LYS A 126 11.25 39.63 8.75
CA LYS A 126 11.74 38.33 9.17
C LYS A 126 11.75 37.54 7.88
N ILE A 127 12.93 37.29 7.32
CA ILE A 127 13.06 36.53 6.10
C ILE A 127 12.57 35.14 6.48
N VAL A 128 11.37 34.80 6.02
CA VAL A 128 10.76 33.51 6.31
C VAL A 128 11.47 32.51 5.39
N VAL A 129 12.41 31.77 5.96
CA VAL A 129 13.02 30.62 5.29
C VAL A 129 12.03 29.46 5.44
N LEU A 130 11.55 28.93 4.32
CA LEU A 130 10.66 27.77 4.34
C LEU A 130 11.52 26.52 4.49
N SER A 131 11.13 25.64 5.40
CA SER A 131 11.73 24.31 5.48
C SER A 131 11.07 23.41 4.41
N PRO A 132 11.85 22.57 3.71
CA PRO A 132 11.31 21.53 2.84
C PRO A 132 10.39 20.53 3.56
N SER A 133 10.46 20.46 4.89
CA SER A 133 9.63 19.58 5.72
C SER A 133 8.31 20.24 6.16
N ASP A 134 8.13 21.55 5.93
CA ASP A 134 6.93 22.26 6.38
C ASP A 134 5.71 21.90 5.52
N GLU A 135 4.55 21.79 6.18
CA GLU A 135 3.24 21.63 5.53
C GLU A 135 2.95 22.76 4.52
N ALA A 136 3.40 23.98 4.82
CA ALA A 136 3.25 25.13 3.92
C ALA A 136 3.97 24.92 2.59
N TYR A 137 5.16 24.30 2.60
CA TYR A 137 5.91 23.98 1.38
C TYR A 137 5.19 22.90 0.56
N TYR A 138 4.64 21.88 1.21
CA TYR A 138 3.85 20.84 0.54
C TYR A 138 2.57 21.40 -0.10
N ASN A 139 1.83 22.26 0.62
CA ASN A 139 0.65 22.93 0.07
C ASN A 139 0.99 23.83 -1.13
N TRP A 140 2.13 24.53 -1.06
CA TRP A 140 2.65 25.29 -2.19
C TRP A 140 3.00 24.39 -3.39
N LEU A 141 3.58 23.23 -3.13
CA LEU A 141 3.92 22.24 -4.15
C LEU A 141 2.68 21.65 -4.85
N ILE A 142 1.54 21.52 -4.15
CA ILE A 142 0.25 21.16 -4.77
C ILE A 142 -0.19 22.22 -5.79
N VAL A 143 -0.09 23.51 -5.44
CA VAL A 143 -0.47 24.62 -6.34
C VAL A 143 0.39 24.62 -7.60
N ILE A 144 1.70 24.38 -7.45
CA ILE A 144 2.61 24.27 -8.59
C ILE A 144 2.33 23.02 -9.41
N GLY A 145 2.10 21.88 -8.76
CA GLY A 145 1.74 20.62 -9.41
C GLY A 145 0.51 20.79 -10.30
N ALA A 146 -0.52 21.49 -9.81
CA ALA A 146 -1.71 21.82 -10.58
C ALA A 146 -1.40 22.72 -11.79
N ALA A 147 -0.59 23.78 -11.62
CA ALA A 147 -0.20 24.68 -12.71
C ALA A 147 0.65 23.97 -13.79
N VAL A 148 1.58 23.10 -13.37
CA VAL A 148 2.38 22.27 -14.30
C VAL A 148 1.49 21.27 -15.02
N PHE A 149 0.57 20.61 -14.33
CA PHE A 149 -0.36 19.67 -14.95
C PHE A 149 -1.30 20.34 -15.96
N TYR A 150 -1.80 21.55 -15.64
CA TYR A 150 -2.54 22.40 -16.57
C TYR A 150 -1.75 22.66 -17.85
N ASN A 151 -0.51 23.15 -17.72
CA ASN A 151 0.34 23.45 -18.87
C ASN A 151 0.71 22.19 -19.66
N TRP A 152 0.93 21.05 -19.00
CA TRP A 152 1.35 19.82 -19.67
C TRP A 152 0.22 19.12 -20.43
N THR A 153 -1.04 19.41 -20.10
CA THR A 153 -2.22 18.86 -20.78
C THR A 153 -2.84 19.89 -21.73
N LEU A 154 -3.27 21.03 -21.23
CA LEU A 154 -4.07 21.98 -22.01
C LEU A 154 -3.27 22.76 -23.05
N LEU A 155 -1.96 22.97 -22.86
CA LEU A 155 -1.14 23.69 -23.83
C LEU A 155 -0.99 22.88 -25.13
N VAL A 156 -0.79 21.57 -25.03
CA VAL A 156 -0.62 20.68 -26.20
C VAL A 156 -1.90 20.60 -27.01
N VAL A 157 -3.04 20.35 -26.37
CA VAL A 157 -4.33 20.28 -27.09
C VAL A 157 -4.69 21.61 -27.72
N ARG A 158 -4.42 22.74 -27.06
CA ARG A 158 -4.64 24.08 -27.64
C ARG A 158 -3.73 24.35 -28.84
N ALA A 159 -2.53 23.76 -28.87
CA ALA A 159 -1.60 23.90 -29.98
C ALA A 159 -2.05 23.11 -31.22
N CYS A 160 -2.74 21.98 -31.03
CA CYS A 160 -3.19 21.13 -32.12
C CYS A 160 -4.61 21.47 -32.60
N PHE A 161 -5.52 21.86 -31.70
CA PHE A 161 -6.92 22.16 -31.99
C PHE A 161 -7.21 23.67 -31.96
N ASP A 162 -7.06 24.33 -33.12
CA ASP A 162 -7.20 25.79 -33.24
C ASP A 162 -8.57 26.31 -32.79
N GLU A 163 -9.65 25.57 -33.05
CA GLU A 163 -11.01 25.96 -32.67
C GLU A 163 -11.15 26.17 -31.15
N LEU A 164 -10.48 25.33 -30.35
CA LEU A 164 -10.45 25.43 -28.89
C LEU A 164 -9.75 26.72 -28.43
N GLN A 165 -8.65 27.09 -29.09
CA GLN A 165 -7.90 28.31 -28.80
C GLN A 165 -8.71 29.54 -29.20
N MET A 166 -9.30 29.56 -30.41
CA MET A 166 -10.00 30.71 -30.99
C MET A 166 -11.33 31.02 -30.29
N ARG A 167 -12.06 30.01 -29.81
CA ARG A 167 -13.36 30.21 -29.15
C ARG A 167 -13.26 30.97 -27.82
N ASN A 168 -12.20 30.75 -27.05
CA ASN A 168 -12.08 31.23 -25.66
C ASN A 168 -10.73 31.93 -25.35
N VAL A 169 -10.19 32.70 -26.31
CA VAL A 169 -8.83 33.31 -26.20
C VAL A 169 -8.62 34.08 -24.90
N LEU A 170 -9.60 34.88 -24.45
CA LEU A 170 -9.48 35.70 -23.23
C LEU A 170 -9.31 34.84 -21.96
N VAL A 171 -10.11 33.79 -21.82
CA VAL A 171 -10.04 32.89 -20.66
C VAL A 171 -8.69 32.20 -20.62
N TRP A 172 -8.21 31.74 -21.78
CA TRP A 172 -6.92 31.09 -21.90
C TRP A 172 -5.76 32.03 -21.55
N MET A 173 -5.78 33.27 -22.02
CA MET A 173 -4.75 34.26 -21.66
C MET A 173 -4.70 34.50 -20.15
N VAL A 174 -5.86 34.65 -19.48
CA VAL A 174 -5.90 34.84 -18.02
C VAL A 174 -5.29 33.64 -17.31
N LEU A 175 -5.67 32.42 -17.67
CA LEU A 175 -5.16 31.20 -17.04
C LEU A 175 -3.65 31.03 -17.28
N ASP A 176 -3.15 31.30 -18.49
CA ASP A 176 -1.73 31.21 -18.84
C ASP A 176 -0.90 32.18 -17.99
N TYR A 177 -1.32 33.45 -17.88
CA TYR A 177 -0.59 34.45 -17.10
C TYR A 177 -0.70 34.22 -15.58
N VAL A 178 -1.79 33.63 -15.10
CA VAL A 178 -1.89 33.17 -13.71
C VAL A 178 -0.87 32.06 -13.44
N CYS A 179 -0.71 31.09 -14.35
CA CYS A 179 0.29 30.04 -14.23
C CYS A 179 1.72 30.59 -14.29
N ASP A 180 2.00 31.54 -15.19
CA ASP A 180 3.30 32.22 -15.24
C ASP A 180 3.58 32.97 -13.91
N GLY A 181 2.57 33.63 -13.33
CA GLY A 181 2.67 34.26 -12.01
C GLY A 181 3.00 33.28 -10.88
N ILE A 182 2.41 32.09 -10.89
CA ILE A 182 2.72 30.99 -9.96
C ILE A 182 4.19 30.54 -10.14
N TYR A 183 4.70 30.44 -11.37
CA TYR A 183 6.10 30.08 -11.63
C TYR A 183 7.10 31.14 -11.18
N ILE A 184 6.77 32.44 -11.32
CA ILE A 184 7.60 33.53 -10.77
C ILE A 184 7.67 33.40 -9.25
N LEU A 185 6.52 33.19 -8.61
CA LEU A 185 6.43 33.03 -7.16
C LEU A 185 7.19 31.78 -6.68
N ASP A 186 7.17 30.68 -7.46
CA ASP A 186 7.94 29.47 -7.13
C ASP A 186 9.45 29.72 -7.13
N ILE A 187 9.98 30.49 -8.10
CA ILE A 187 11.40 30.90 -8.10
C ILE A 187 11.72 31.69 -6.83
N ALA A 188 10.83 32.61 -6.43
CA ALA A 188 11.02 33.39 -5.20
C ALA A 188 10.99 32.50 -3.96
N VAL A 189 10.08 31.52 -3.87
CA VAL A 189 10.02 30.56 -2.77
C VAL A 189 11.30 29.71 -2.73
N ARG A 190 11.78 29.20 -3.87
CA ARG A 190 13.00 28.39 -3.97
C ARG A 190 14.26 29.14 -3.56
N LEU A 191 14.34 30.44 -3.85
CA LEU A 191 15.42 31.31 -3.35
C LEU A 191 15.42 31.45 -1.83
N HIS A 192 14.31 31.11 -1.17
CA HIS A 192 14.12 31.15 0.28
C HIS A 192 13.90 29.76 0.93
N THR A 193 14.03 28.67 0.17
CA THR A 193 13.91 27.31 0.71
C THR A 193 15.23 26.87 1.34
N GLY A 194 15.18 26.43 2.60
CA GLY A 194 16.35 25.90 3.29
C GLY A 194 16.81 24.55 2.73
N PHE A 195 18.10 24.28 2.79
CA PHE A 195 18.67 22.95 2.50
C PHE A 195 19.37 22.40 3.74
N LEU A 196 19.59 21.08 3.76
CA LEU A 196 20.24 20.40 4.87
C LEU A 196 21.75 20.31 4.59
N ASP A 197 22.57 20.86 5.48
CA ASP A 197 24.03 20.78 5.44
C ASP A 197 24.48 20.06 6.72
N GLN A 198 25.11 18.89 6.59
CA GLN A 198 25.53 18.04 7.72
C GLN A 198 24.41 17.72 8.74
N GLY A 199 23.17 17.56 8.27
CA GLY A 199 22.02 17.29 9.14
C GLY A 199 21.43 18.52 9.83
N LEU A 200 22.02 19.70 9.66
CA LEU A 200 21.49 20.97 10.16
C LEU A 200 20.89 21.78 9.02
N MET A 201 19.74 22.41 9.29
CA MET A 201 19.07 23.26 8.31
C MET A 201 19.77 24.61 8.20
N VAL A 202 20.34 24.89 7.03
CA VAL A 202 20.93 26.20 6.73
C VAL A 202 19.80 27.20 6.48
N LYS A 203 19.83 28.34 7.18
CA LYS A 203 18.84 29.42 7.05
C LYS A 203 19.42 30.72 6.46
N ASP A 204 20.71 30.71 6.11
CA ASP A 204 21.40 31.87 5.56
C ASP A 204 21.05 32.11 4.09
N VAL A 205 20.24 33.15 3.81
CA VAL A 205 19.69 33.46 2.48
C VAL A 205 20.74 33.55 1.37
N ARG A 206 21.96 34.03 1.68
CA ARG A 206 23.06 34.10 0.70
C ARG A 206 23.48 32.70 0.25
N ARG A 207 23.70 31.80 1.20
CA ARG A 207 24.06 30.40 0.93
C ARG A 207 22.93 29.68 0.20
N LEU A 208 21.67 29.96 0.54
CA LEU A 208 20.50 29.40 -0.14
C LEU A 208 20.47 29.79 -1.63
N ARG A 209 20.63 31.09 -1.93
CA ARG A 209 20.64 31.60 -3.30
C ARG A 209 21.81 31.04 -4.11
N GLU A 210 23.01 31.03 -3.55
CA GLU A 210 24.21 30.49 -4.22
C GLU A 210 24.05 29.01 -4.55
N ASN A 211 23.49 28.24 -3.61
CA ASN A 211 23.20 26.83 -3.82
C ASN A 211 22.20 26.64 -4.97
N TYR A 212 21.06 27.33 -4.93
CA TYR A 212 20.02 27.21 -5.95
C TYR A 212 20.49 27.64 -7.35
N VAL A 213 21.22 28.76 -7.46
CA VAL A 213 21.75 29.26 -8.75
C VAL A 213 22.76 28.30 -9.36
N ARG A 214 23.51 27.55 -8.54
CA ARG A 214 24.45 26.53 -9.00
C ARG A 214 23.74 25.28 -9.52
N THR A 215 22.56 24.95 -9.00
CA THR A 215 21.77 23.80 -9.43
C THR A 215 21.24 23.97 -10.85
N SER A 216 21.28 22.90 -11.65
CA SER A 216 20.73 22.86 -13.02
C SER A 216 19.23 23.21 -13.06
N GLN A 217 18.52 22.96 -11.97
CA GLN A 217 17.10 23.32 -11.82
C GLN A 217 16.84 24.82 -11.99
N CYS A 218 17.73 25.70 -11.52
CA CYS A 218 17.57 27.14 -11.71
C CYS A 218 17.60 27.53 -13.20
N LYS A 219 18.43 26.86 -14.01
CA LYS A 219 18.48 27.10 -15.47
C LYS A 219 17.18 26.69 -16.15
N LEU A 220 16.62 25.53 -15.81
CA LEU A 220 15.32 25.07 -16.32
C LEU A 220 14.19 26.02 -15.89
N ASP A 221 14.23 26.48 -14.64
CA ASP A 221 13.25 27.41 -14.09
C ASP A 221 13.27 28.77 -14.82
N ILE A 222 14.45 29.27 -15.20
CA ILE A 222 14.60 30.50 -15.98
C ILE A 222 14.14 30.31 -17.43
N VAL A 223 14.54 29.22 -18.09
CA VAL A 223 14.14 28.97 -19.50
C VAL A 223 12.62 28.80 -19.61
N SER A 224 12.00 28.15 -18.63
CA SER A 224 10.56 27.92 -18.60
C SER A 224 9.70 29.18 -18.47
N ILE A 225 10.29 30.30 -18.04
CA ILE A 225 9.58 31.56 -17.80
C ILE A 225 9.92 32.66 -18.82
N LEU A 226 10.77 32.33 -19.81
CA LEU A 226 11.10 33.27 -20.87
C LEU A 226 9.82 33.72 -21.57
N PRO A 227 9.61 35.05 -21.75
CA PRO A 227 8.38 35.60 -22.30
C PRO A 227 8.38 35.47 -23.84
N THR A 228 8.50 34.22 -24.32
CA THR A 228 8.42 33.87 -25.76
C THR A 228 7.08 34.28 -26.38
N ASP A 229 6.08 34.55 -25.54
CA ASP A 229 4.74 34.98 -25.90
C ASP A 229 4.69 36.42 -26.38
N LEU A 230 5.71 37.23 -26.08
CA LEU A 230 5.81 38.58 -26.63
C LEU A 230 5.95 38.54 -28.16
N LEU A 231 6.35 37.40 -28.72
CA LEU A 231 6.36 37.17 -30.16
C LEU A 231 4.95 37.17 -30.78
N TYR A 232 3.88 36.96 -30.00
CA TYR A 232 2.49 37.12 -30.45
C TYR A 232 2.18 38.54 -30.92
N LEU A 233 2.88 39.55 -30.40
CA LEU A 233 2.68 40.95 -30.80
C LEU A 233 3.21 41.23 -32.21
N ILE A 234 4.16 40.41 -32.71
CA ILE A 234 4.80 40.57 -34.02
C ILE A 234 4.12 39.69 -35.08
N ILE A 235 3.77 38.45 -34.72
CA ILE A 235 3.27 37.42 -35.65
C ILE A 235 1.73 37.36 -35.68
N GLY A 236 1.08 37.98 -34.69
CA GLY A 236 -0.37 38.00 -34.53
C GLY A 236 -0.85 37.06 -33.42
N ILE A 237 -1.87 37.50 -32.69
CA ILE A 237 -2.45 36.80 -31.52
C ILE A 237 -3.09 35.46 -31.91
N SER A 238 -3.50 35.33 -33.17
CA SER A 238 -4.31 34.21 -33.67
C SER A 238 -3.51 32.96 -34.06
N TYR A 239 -2.18 33.03 -34.15
CA TYR A 239 -1.39 31.90 -34.66
C TYR A 239 -0.41 31.34 -33.63
N THR A 240 -0.80 30.18 -33.10
CA THR A 240 0.01 29.09 -32.52
C THR A 240 0.52 29.21 -31.07
N PRO A 241 -0.08 28.45 -30.14
CA PRO A 241 0.44 28.21 -28.78
C PRO A 241 1.85 27.55 -28.71
N PHE A 242 2.47 27.18 -29.84
CA PHE A 242 3.77 26.51 -29.90
C PHE A 242 4.89 27.30 -29.21
N PHE A 243 4.86 28.64 -29.27
CA PHE A 243 5.87 29.47 -28.60
C PHE A 243 5.83 29.37 -27.08
N ARG A 244 4.74 28.87 -26.48
CA ARG A 244 4.61 28.62 -25.04
C ARG A 244 5.18 27.27 -24.57
N PHE A 245 5.72 26.43 -25.46
CA PHE A 245 6.23 25.11 -25.08
C PHE A 245 7.40 25.12 -24.09
N ASN A 246 8.11 26.25 -23.94
CA ASN A 246 9.11 26.41 -22.89
C ASN A 246 8.57 26.14 -21.48
N ARG A 247 7.26 26.34 -21.23
CA ARG A 247 6.62 26.11 -19.92
C ARG A 247 6.57 24.64 -19.53
N LEU A 248 6.68 23.72 -20.49
CA LEU A 248 6.69 22.27 -20.25
C LEU A 248 7.95 21.80 -19.51
N LEU A 249 9.03 22.60 -19.50
CA LEU A 249 10.29 22.28 -18.83
C LEU A 249 10.19 22.23 -17.30
N ARG A 250 9.06 22.66 -16.72
CA ARG A 250 8.78 22.62 -15.27
C ARG A 250 8.36 21.24 -14.74
N LEU A 251 8.42 20.18 -15.56
CA LEU A 251 8.02 18.83 -15.19
C LEU A 251 8.73 18.30 -13.93
N SER A 252 9.96 18.77 -13.65
CA SER A 252 10.71 18.42 -12.43
C SER A 252 9.93 18.70 -11.13
N ARG A 253 9.13 19.78 -11.09
CA ARG A 253 8.31 20.13 -9.91
C ARG A 253 7.15 19.17 -9.71
N LEU A 254 6.57 18.67 -10.80
CA LEU A 254 5.49 17.69 -10.75
C LEU A 254 6.01 16.34 -10.20
N PHE A 255 7.23 15.95 -10.57
CA PHE A 255 7.86 14.76 -9.99
C PHE A 255 8.15 14.91 -8.50
N GLU A 256 8.66 16.06 -8.06
CA GLU A 256 8.85 16.36 -6.64
C GLU A 256 7.51 16.31 -5.88
N PHE A 257 6.44 16.84 -6.47
CA PHE A 257 5.09 16.75 -5.90
C PHE A 257 4.62 15.29 -5.71
N PHE A 258 4.81 14.45 -6.72
CA PHE A 258 4.41 13.05 -6.65
C PHE A 258 5.22 12.27 -5.62
N GLU A 259 6.54 12.49 -5.54
CA GLU A 259 7.39 11.84 -4.55
C GLU A 259 6.97 12.21 -3.12
N ARG A 260 6.73 13.50 -2.87
CA ARG A 260 6.27 13.96 -1.55
C ARG A 260 4.89 13.43 -1.20
N THR A 261 3.98 13.38 -2.15
CA THR A 261 2.63 12.85 -1.92
C THR A 261 2.65 11.34 -1.67
N GLU A 262 3.52 10.60 -2.37
CA GLU A 262 3.71 9.15 -2.18
C GLU A 262 4.19 8.80 -0.77
N THR A 263 5.10 9.59 -0.19
CA THR A 263 5.59 9.36 1.18
C THR A 263 4.61 9.79 2.27
N ARG A 264 3.68 10.70 1.97
CA ARG A 264 2.70 11.23 2.95
C ARG A 264 1.37 10.50 2.96
N THR A 265 1.00 9.82 1.88
CA THR A 265 -0.26 9.08 1.82
C THR A 265 -0.22 7.84 2.72
N GLY A 266 -1.34 7.54 3.39
CA GLY A 266 -1.53 6.28 4.11
C GLY A 266 -1.66 5.06 3.19
N TYR A 267 -1.84 5.29 1.87
CA TYR A 267 -2.05 4.25 0.86
C TYR A 267 -1.06 4.41 -0.31
N PRO A 268 0.25 4.17 -0.09
CA PRO A 268 1.29 4.42 -1.10
C PRO A 268 1.11 3.58 -2.37
N ASN A 269 0.70 2.31 -2.25
CA ASN A 269 0.50 1.43 -3.40
C ASN A 269 -0.66 1.90 -4.30
N ALA A 270 -1.77 2.38 -3.71
CA ALA A 270 -2.88 2.94 -4.49
C ALA A 270 -2.46 4.21 -5.23
N PHE A 271 -1.73 5.10 -4.55
CA PHE A 271 -1.21 6.32 -5.18
C PHE A 271 -0.24 6.03 -6.32
N ARG A 272 0.64 5.02 -6.19
CA ARG A 272 1.53 4.58 -7.27
C ARG A 272 0.75 4.11 -8.50
N ILE A 273 -0.33 3.36 -8.31
CA ILE A 273 -1.21 2.92 -9.42
C ILE A 273 -1.89 4.13 -10.06
N CYS A 274 -2.48 5.04 -9.28
CA CYS A 274 -3.10 6.26 -9.80
C CYS A 274 -2.11 7.13 -10.59
N LYS A 275 -0.90 7.33 -10.07
CA LYS A 275 0.20 8.06 -10.73
C LYS A 275 0.54 7.43 -12.08
N LEU A 276 0.63 6.11 -12.15
CA LEU A 276 0.93 5.41 -13.39
C LEU A 276 -0.22 5.50 -14.41
N VAL A 277 -1.47 5.33 -13.97
CA VAL A 277 -2.65 5.52 -14.83
C VAL A 277 -2.67 6.94 -15.40
N LEU A 278 -2.34 7.95 -14.57
CA LEU A 278 -2.20 9.33 -15.03
C LEU A 278 -1.13 9.47 -16.12
N TYR A 279 0.04 8.85 -15.97
CA TYR A 279 1.08 8.85 -17.01
C TYR A 279 0.58 8.24 -18.32
N ILE A 280 -0.12 7.10 -18.27
CA ILE A 280 -0.71 6.46 -19.47
C ILE A 280 -1.67 7.43 -20.15
N LEU A 281 -2.60 8.03 -19.41
CA LEU A 281 -3.60 8.94 -19.96
C LEU A 281 -2.96 10.15 -20.62
N VAL A 282 -1.89 10.72 -20.05
CA VAL A 282 -1.21 11.85 -20.68
C VAL A 282 -0.42 11.44 -21.91
N ILE A 283 0.21 10.27 -21.94
CA ILE A 283 0.91 9.78 -23.14
C ILE A 283 -0.08 9.57 -24.29
N ILE A 284 -1.23 8.94 -24.02
CA ILE A 284 -2.31 8.77 -25.01
C ILE A 284 -2.84 10.13 -25.47
N HIS A 285 -3.03 11.07 -24.55
CA HIS A 285 -3.44 12.44 -24.89
C HIS A 285 -2.45 13.15 -25.83
N TRP A 286 -1.15 13.04 -25.56
CA TRP A 286 -0.11 13.66 -26.38
C TRP A 286 -0.01 13.02 -27.76
N ASN A 287 -0.09 11.70 -27.85
CA ASN A 287 -0.08 11.01 -29.14
C ASN A 287 -1.37 11.33 -29.94
N ALA A 288 -2.54 11.40 -29.31
CA ALA A 288 -3.77 11.85 -29.96
C ALA A 288 -3.64 13.26 -30.55
N CYS A 289 -3.06 14.20 -29.80
CA CYS A 289 -2.80 15.55 -30.28
C CYS A 289 -1.78 15.57 -31.43
N GLY A 290 -0.74 14.73 -31.34
CA GLY A 290 0.26 14.53 -32.39
C GLY A 290 -0.36 14.04 -33.69
N TYR A 291 -1.20 13.01 -33.64
CA TYR A 291 -1.92 12.46 -34.79
C TYR A 291 -2.83 13.50 -35.47
N TYR A 292 -3.61 14.27 -34.69
CA TYR A 292 -4.44 15.33 -35.25
C TYR A 292 -3.60 16.42 -35.92
N SER A 293 -2.52 16.87 -35.26
CA SER A 293 -1.62 17.88 -35.81
C SER A 293 -0.93 17.40 -37.10
N PHE A 294 -0.55 16.12 -37.17
CA PHE A 294 0.06 15.53 -38.35
C PHE A 294 -0.95 15.43 -39.50
N SER A 295 -2.17 14.97 -39.22
CA SER A 295 -3.28 14.94 -40.19
C SER A 295 -3.59 16.34 -40.76
N LYS A 296 -3.55 17.37 -39.91
CA LYS A 296 -3.77 18.76 -40.32
C LYS A 296 -2.69 19.28 -41.28
N VAL A 297 -1.44 18.87 -41.08
CA VAL A 297 -0.31 19.26 -41.95
C VAL A 297 -0.38 18.58 -43.32
N LEU A 298 -0.79 17.31 -43.38
CA LEU A 298 -0.99 16.58 -44.64
C LEU A 298 -2.24 17.02 -45.40
N GLY A 299 -3.26 17.50 -44.66
CA GLY A 299 -4.54 17.95 -45.18
C GLY A 299 -5.66 17.04 -44.66
N LEU A 300 -6.67 17.64 -44.02
CA LEU A 300 -7.78 16.87 -43.43
C LEU A 300 -8.65 16.25 -44.54
N GLY A 301 -8.88 14.93 -44.45
CA GLY A 301 -9.62 14.16 -45.44
C GLY A 301 -8.91 13.96 -46.78
N SER A 302 -7.58 14.07 -46.85
CA SER A 302 -6.80 13.77 -48.06
C SER A 302 -6.86 12.29 -48.46
N ASP A 303 -6.97 11.40 -47.49
CA ASP A 303 -6.95 9.95 -47.63
C ASP A 303 -7.73 9.28 -46.49
N SER A 304 -7.71 7.94 -46.47
CA SER A 304 -8.45 7.14 -45.48
C SER A 304 -7.79 7.05 -44.10
N TRP A 305 -6.51 7.43 -43.97
CA TRP A 305 -5.76 7.31 -42.71
C TRP A 305 -5.79 8.60 -41.89
N VAL A 306 -5.69 9.75 -42.54
CA VAL A 306 -5.79 11.06 -41.88
C VAL A 306 -7.19 11.27 -41.30
N TYR A 307 -7.28 12.21 -40.36
CA TYR A 307 -8.58 12.62 -39.82
C TYR A 307 -9.55 13.03 -40.94
N PRO A 308 -10.81 12.56 -40.93
CA PRO A 308 -11.81 12.87 -41.96
C PRO A 308 -12.04 14.37 -42.17
N ASN A 309 -12.58 14.72 -43.34
CA ASN A 309 -12.81 16.12 -43.69
C ASN A 309 -13.83 16.77 -42.73
N ILE A 310 -13.46 17.92 -42.17
CA ILE A 310 -14.32 18.76 -41.29
C ILE A 310 -15.61 19.22 -42.00
N SER A 311 -15.65 19.19 -43.33
CA SER A 311 -16.84 19.54 -44.12
C SER A 311 -18.00 18.55 -43.91
N ASP A 312 -17.72 17.33 -43.44
CA ASP A 312 -18.76 16.38 -43.05
C ASP A 312 -19.32 16.78 -41.66
N PRO A 313 -20.63 17.07 -41.53
CA PRO A 313 -21.22 17.49 -40.26
C PRO A 313 -20.99 16.49 -39.12
N ASP A 314 -20.81 15.20 -39.42
CA ASP A 314 -20.57 14.18 -38.39
C ASP A 314 -19.16 14.29 -37.76
N PHE A 315 -18.19 14.89 -38.47
CA PHE A 315 -16.80 15.05 -38.04
C PHE A 315 -16.40 16.51 -37.79
N ALA A 316 -17.31 17.46 -37.99
CA ALA A 316 -17.03 18.88 -37.81
C ALA A 316 -16.83 19.31 -36.35
N SER A 317 -17.42 18.59 -35.39
CA SER A 317 -17.41 19.03 -33.99
C SER A 317 -16.06 18.78 -33.29
N LEU A 318 -15.54 19.79 -32.57
CA LEU A 318 -14.31 19.71 -31.79
C LEU A 318 -14.27 18.48 -30.85
N THR A 319 -15.36 18.22 -30.15
CA THR A 319 -15.47 17.08 -29.23
C THR A 319 -15.31 15.76 -29.97
N ARG A 320 -15.91 15.63 -31.16
CA ARG A 320 -15.76 14.44 -32.00
C ARG A 320 -14.33 14.29 -32.50
N SER A 321 -13.70 15.38 -32.95
CA SER A 321 -12.31 15.34 -33.41
C SER A 321 -11.37 14.87 -32.32
N TYR A 322 -11.49 15.42 -31.10
CA TYR A 322 -10.67 15.00 -29.97
C TYR A 322 -10.92 13.53 -29.57
N ILE A 323 -12.19 13.11 -29.44
CA ILE A 323 -12.54 11.73 -29.05
C ILE A 323 -12.04 10.72 -30.10
N TYR A 324 -12.18 11.02 -31.39
CA TYR A 324 -11.69 10.15 -32.47
C TYR A 324 -10.18 10.00 -32.42
N CYS A 325 -9.43 11.10 -32.26
CA CYS A 325 -7.97 11.04 -32.16
C CYS A 325 -7.52 10.31 -30.88
N LEU A 326 -8.24 10.46 -29.77
CA LEU A 326 -7.98 9.72 -28.55
C LEU A 326 -8.24 8.22 -28.71
N TYR A 327 -9.31 7.85 -29.41
CA TYR A 327 -9.61 6.47 -29.79
C TYR A 327 -8.50 5.87 -30.66
N TRP A 328 -8.12 6.57 -31.73
CA TRP A 328 -7.03 6.17 -32.61
C TRP A 328 -5.73 5.96 -31.83
N SER A 329 -5.35 6.93 -30.99
CA SER A 329 -4.13 6.87 -30.19
C SER A 329 -4.12 5.75 -29.16
N THR A 330 -5.29 5.44 -28.59
CA THR A 330 -5.43 4.32 -27.66
C THR A 330 -5.16 3.01 -28.40
N LEU A 331 -5.80 2.79 -29.55
CA LEU A 331 -5.61 1.56 -30.34
C LEU A 331 -4.16 1.35 -30.80
N THR A 332 -3.46 2.42 -31.17
CA THR A 332 -2.06 2.34 -31.62
C THR A 332 -1.11 2.08 -30.46
N LEU A 333 -1.22 2.84 -29.35
CA LEU A 333 -0.32 2.69 -28.20
C LEU A 333 -0.56 1.40 -27.40
N THR A 334 -1.80 0.90 -27.35
CA THR A 334 -2.09 -0.40 -26.72
C THR A 334 -1.90 -1.57 -27.68
N THR A 335 -1.38 -1.35 -28.88
CA THR A 335 -1.05 -2.39 -29.87
C THR A 335 -2.24 -3.24 -30.32
N ILE A 336 -3.47 -2.74 -30.19
CA ILE A 336 -4.69 -3.42 -30.69
C ILE A 336 -4.74 -3.29 -32.22
N GLY A 337 -4.34 -2.14 -32.77
CA GLY A 337 -3.99 -1.99 -34.19
C GLY A 337 -5.14 -1.96 -35.20
N GLU A 338 -6.40 -1.83 -34.77
CA GLU A 338 -7.56 -1.69 -35.67
C GLU A 338 -7.70 -0.26 -36.22
N THR A 339 -6.65 0.26 -36.85
CA THR A 339 -6.65 1.58 -37.51
C THR A 339 -6.64 1.43 -39.02
N PRO A 340 -7.18 2.41 -39.78
CA PRO A 340 -7.05 2.41 -41.23
C PRO A 340 -5.58 2.26 -41.65
N PRO A 341 -5.29 1.58 -42.78
CA PRO A 341 -3.92 1.46 -43.26
C PRO A 341 -3.41 2.81 -43.78
N PRO A 342 -2.15 3.18 -43.50
CA PRO A 342 -1.53 4.37 -44.09
C PRO A 342 -1.37 4.20 -45.62
N VAL A 343 -1.44 5.32 -46.32
CA VAL A 343 -1.39 5.41 -47.79
C VAL A 343 -0.08 6.03 -48.25
N ARG A 344 0.44 7.04 -47.53
CA ARG A 344 1.66 7.79 -47.88
C ARG A 344 2.87 7.30 -47.10
N ASP A 345 4.07 7.38 -47.70
CA ASP A 345 5.33 7.02 -47.05
C ASP A 345 5.56 7.77 -45.72
N GLU A 346 5.12 9.03 -45.66
CA GLU A 346 5.19 9.90 -44.48
C GLU A 346 4.37 9.34 -43.31
N GLU A 347 3.18 8.81 -43.61
CA GLU A 347 2.27 8.20 -42.64
C GLU A 347 2.81 6.85 -42.18
N TYR A 348 3.41 6.06 -43.09
CA TYR A 348 4.11 4.82 -42.73
C TYR A 348 5.24 5.09 -41.75
N LEU A 349 6.08 6.10 -41.99
CA LEU A 349 7.18 6.45 -41.08
C LEU A 349 6.66 6.92 -39.72
N PHE A 350 5.61 7.74 -39.69
CA PHE A 350 4.97 8.18 -38.45
C PHE A 350 4.40 6.99 -37.67
N LEU A 351 3.65 6.11 -38.32
CA LEU A 351 3.02 4.95 -37.69
C LEU A 351 4.05 3.93 -37.19
N ILE A 352 5.11 3.65 -37.96
CA ILE A 352 6.21 2.76 -37.53
C ILE A 352 6.90 3.33 -36.28
N PHE A 353 7.17 4.63 -36.27
CA PHE A 353 7.77 5.30 -35.12
C PHE A 353 6.84 5.24 -33.89
N ASP A 354 5.55 5.55 -34.07
CA ASP A 354 4.55 5.52 -32.99
C ASP A 354 4.38 4.10 -32.43
N PHE A 355 4.32 3.07 -33.27
CA PHE A 355 4.26 1.69 -32.80
C PHE A 355 5.52 1.27 -32.04
N LEU A 356 6.73 1.64 -32.51
CA LEU A 356 7.96 1.30 -31.82
C LEU A 356 8.02 1.92 -30.41
N VAL A 357 7.67 3.21 -30.32
CA VAL A 357 7.60 3.93 -29.04
C VAL A 357 6.48 3.37 -28.15
N GLY A 358 5.31 3.14 -28.72
CA GLY A 358 4.13 2.60 -28.05
C GLY A 358 4.39 1.24 -27.41
N VAL A 359 4.94 0.28 -28.16
CA VAL A 359 5.28 -1.06 -27.64
C VAL A 359 6.25 -0.97 -26.45
N LEU A 360 7.32 -0.16 -26.57
CA LEU A 360 8.33 -0.02 -25.51
C LEU A 360 7.74 0.61 -24.23
N ILE A 361 6.97 1.68 -24.39
CA ILE A 361 6.32 2.38 -23.28
C ILE A 361 5.28 1.48 -22.63
N PHE A 362 4.37 0.89 -23.42
CA PHE A 362 3.29 0.05 -22.90
C PHE A 362 3.83 -1.19 -22.18
N ALA A 363 4.82 -1.89 -22.76
CA ALA A 363 5.46 -3.04 -22.11
C ALA A 363 6.12 -2.66 -20.78
N SER A 364 6.83 -1.53 -20.72
CA SER A 364 7.47 -1.04 -19.49
C SER A 364 6.44 -0.68 -18.42
N ILE A 365 5.34 -0.03 -18.80
CA ILE A 365 4.28 0.37 -17.90
C ILE A 365 3.54 -0.86 -17.35
N VAL A 366 3.11 -1.79 -18.20
CA VAL A 366 2.42 -3.01 -17.79
C VAL A 366 3.31 -3.87 -16.89
N GLY A 367 4.61 -3.98 -17.20
CA GLY A 367 5.57 -4.64 -16.32
C GLY A 367 5.66 -4.01 -14.93
N ASN A 368 5.69 -2.67 -14.87
CA ASN A 368 5.68 -1.92 -13.61
C ASN A 368 4.36 -2.10 -12.83
N VAL A 369 3.20 -2.11 -13.50
CA VAL A 369 1.90 -2.44 -12.87
C VAL A 369 1.97 -3.82 -12.22
N GLY A 370 2.45 -4.82 -12.98
CA GLY A 370 2.56 -6.20 -12.50
C GLY A 370 3.43 -6.31 -11.26
N SER A 371 4.58 -5.64 -11.25
CA SER A 371 5.47 -5.58 -10.07
C SER A 371 4.79 -4.91 -8.87
N MET A 372 4.07 -3.81 -9.07
CA MET A 372 3.35 -3.13 -7.99
C MET A 372 2.23 -3.99 -7.40
N ILE A 373 1.47 -4.71 -8.22
CA ILE A 373 0.42 -5.64 -7.76
C ILE A 373 1.03 -6.81 -6.98
N SER A 374 2.16 -7.35 -7.45
CA SER A 374 2.89 -8.40 -6.75
C SER A 374 3.37 -7.92 -5.37
N ASN A 375 3.96 -6.74 -5.29
CA ASN A 375 4.42 -6.13 -4.04
C ASN A 375 3.26 -5.85 -3.07
N MET A 376 2.10 -5.42 -3.56
CA MET A 376 0.92 -5.18 -2.74
C MET A 376 0.41 -6.47 -2.07
N ASN A 377 0.52 -7.61 -2.75
CA ASN A 377 0.09 -8.91 -2.24
C ASN A 377 1.21 -9.72 -1.57
N ALA A 378 2.42 -9.15 -1.40
CA ALA A 378 3.60 -9.88 -0.95
C ALA A 378 3.40 -10.59 0.39
N THR A 379 2.84 -9.93 1.41
CA THR A 379 2.62 -10.53 2.74
C THR A 379 1.71 -11.76 2.67
N ARG A 380 0.65 -11.70 1.85
CA ARG A 380 -0.27 -12.82 1.65
C ARG A 380 0.41 -13.98 0.94
N VAL A 381 1.22 -13.69 -0.08
CA VAL A 381 1.98 -14.70 -0.82
C VAL A 381 3.02 -15.38 0.08
N ILE A 382 3.73 -14.63 0.91
CA ILE A 382 4.71 -15.16 1.88
C ILE A 382 4.01 -16.09 2.90
N PHE A 383 2.88 -15.66 3.45
CA PHE A 383 2.11 -16.49 4.37
C PHE A 383 1.62 -17.78 3.71
N GLN A 384 1.03 -17.68 2.52
CA GLN A 384 0.54 -18.83 1.77
C GLN A 384 1.67 -19.82 1.45
N SER A 385 2.84 -19.32 1.06
CA SER A 385 4.03 -20.14 0.81
C SER A 385 4.47 -20.95 2.04
N ARG A 386 4.42 -20.35 3.24
CA ARG A 386 4.71 -21.06 4.50
C ARG A 386 3.70 -22.18 4.78
N VAL A 387 2.40 -21.88 4.60
CA VAL A 387 1.33 -22.87 4.79
C VAL A 387 1.46 -24.02 3.79
N ASP A 388 1.77 -23.72 2.53
CA ASP A 388 1.93 -24.73 1.48
C ASP A 388 3.15 -25.62 1.73
N GLY A 389 4.27 -25.04 2.20
CA GLY A 389 5.43 -25.81 2.66
C GLY A 389 5.09 -26.80 3.78
N LEU A 390 4.24 -26.38 4.74
CA LEU A 390 3.80 -27.25 5.82
C LEU A 390 2.83 -28.34 5.35
N LYS A 391 1.91 -28.02 4.45
CA LYS A 391 1.04 -29.02 3.81
C LYS A 391 1.86 -30.09 3.10
N HIS A 392 2.89 -29.67 2.37
CA HIS A 392 3.81 -30.59 1.70
C HIS A 392 4.54 -31.50 2.70
N TYR A 393 5.03 -30.94 3.81
CA TYR A 393 5.65 -31.72 4.89
C TYR A 393 4.69 -32.75 5.51
N MET A 394 3.46 -32.35 5.82
CA MET A 394 2.44 -33.24 6.42
C MET A 394 2.06 -34.38 5.47
N HIS A 395 1.95 -34.08 4.17
CA HIS A 395 1.71 -35.08 3.14
C HIS A 395 2.87 -36.07 3.04
N PHE A 396 4.11 -35.58 2.99
CA PHE A 396 5.33 -36.41 2.92
C PHE A 396 5.48 -37.33 4.14
N ARG A 397 5.05 -36.87 5.32
CA ARG A 397 5.10 -37.64 6.57
C ARG A 397 3.86 -38.48 6.83
N HIS A 398 2.89 -38.52 5.91
CA HIS A 398 1.63 -39.24 6.06
C HIS A 398 0.89 -38.91 7.37
N VAL A 399 0.85 -37.62 7.71
CA VAL A 399 0.10 -37.14 8.88
C VAL A 399 -1.40 -37.38 8.68
N SER A 400 -2.12 -37.69 9.76
CA SER A 400 -3.57 -37.93 9.71
C SER A 400 -4.32 -36.69 9.20
N LYS A 401 -5.38 -36.90 8.39
CA LYS A 401 -6.18 -35.81 7.84
C LYS A 401 -6.84 -34.95 8.92
N VAL A 402 -7.13 -35.53 10.07
CA VAL A 402 -7.67 -34.83 11.24
C VAL A 402 -6.65 -33.82 11.78
N LEU A 403 -5.37 -34.22 11.92
CA LEU A 403 -4.32 -33.31 12.38
C LEU A 403 -3.97 -32.26 11.33
N GLU A 404 -3.92 -32.64 10.05
CA GLU A 404 -3.71 -31.72 8.92
C GLU A 404 -4.76 -30.60 8.90
N GLN A 405 -6.05 -30.94 9.02
CA GLN A 405 -7.13 -29.96 9.09
C GLN A 405 -7.04 -29.07 10.33
N ARG A 406 -6.66 -29.61 11.49
CA ARG A 406 -6.45 -28.82 12.71
C ARG A 406 -5.33 -27.79 12.53
N VAL A 407 -4.23 -28.19 11.91
CA VAL A 407 -3.11 -27.30 11.58
C VAL A 407 -3.55 -26.19 10.63
N ILE A 408 -4.24 -26.52 9.53
CA ILE A 408 -4.73 -25.52 8.58
C ILE A 408 -5.67 -24.52 9.27
N ARG A 409 -6.60 -25.02 10.10
CA ARG A 409 -7.51 -24.16 10.88
C ARG A 409 -6.78 -23.22 11.83
N TRP A 410 -5.68 -23.66 12.44
CA TRP A 410 -4.84 -22.80 13.28
C TRP A 410 -4.18 -21.69 12.46
N PHE A 411 -3.68 -21.98 11.26
CA PHE A 411 -3.13 -20.96 10.36
C PHE A 411 -4.19 -19.98 9.86
N ASP A 412 -5.39 -20.47 9.50
CA ASP A 412 -6.51 -19.61 9.12
C ASP A 412 -6.89 -18.67 10.27
N TYR A 413 -6.96 -19.19 11.50
CA TYR A 413 -7.17 -18.38 12.71
C TYR A 413 -6.07 -17.34 12.91
N LEU A 414 -4.80 -17.72 12.73
CA LEU A 414 -3.67 -16.79 12.85
C LEU A 414 -3.76 -15.65 11.83
N TRP A 415 -4.14 -15.96 10.59
CA TRP A 415 -4.32 -14.99 9.50
C TRP A 415 -5.49 -14.04 9.76
N THR A 416 -6.67 -14.56 10.10
CA THR A 416 -7.87 -13.75 10.34
C THR A 416 -7.69 -12.78 11.50
N ASN A 417 -6.95 -13.17 12.53
CA ASN A 417 -6.68 -12.30 13.69
C ASN A 417 -5.48 -11.35 13.49
N GLN A 418 -4.90 -11.28 12.28
CA GLN A 418 -3.75 -10.42 11.95
C GLN A 418 -2.52 -10.61 12.86
N LYS A 419 -2.37 -11.77 13.50
CA LYS A 419 -1.25 -12.08 14.41
C LYS A 419 -0.08 -12.78 13.69
N THR A 420 0.05 -12.57 12.38
CA THR A 420 1.04 -13.24 11.52
C THR A 420 2.38 -12.51 11.43
N ILE A 421 2.44 -11.29 11.95
CA ILE A 421 3.63 -10.45 11.88
C ILE A 421 4.46 -10.69 13.14
N ASP A 422 5.71 -11.10 12.96
CA ASP A 422 6.67 -11.13 14.06
C ASP A 422 7.02 -9.69 14.44
N GLU A 423 6.46 -9.24 15.57
CA GLU A 423 6.70 -7.89 16.12
C GLU A 423 8.21 -7.62 16.27
N GLN A 424 9.01 -8.64 16.59
CA GLN A 424 10.44 -8.47 16.74
C GLN A 424 11.13 -8.18 15.40
N GLU A 425 10.67 -8.78 14.30
CA GLU A 425 11.22 -8.56 12.98
C GLU A 425 10.94 -7.13 12.48
N VAL A 426 9.74 -6.62 12.72
CA VAL A 426 9.36 -5.24 12.36
C VAL A 426 10.18 -4.22 13.16
N LEU A 427 10.33 -4.46 14.46
CA LEU A 427 11.02 -3.55 15.38
C LEU A 427 12.55 -3.60 15.29
N ARG A 428 13.14 -4.55 14.55
CA ARG A 428 14.61 -4.64 14.33
C ARG A 428 15.17 -3.46 13.53
N SER A 429 14.36 -2.85 12.68
CA SER A 429 14.76 -1.70 11.84
C SER A 429 14.92 -0.39 12.63
N LEU A 430 14.36 -0.33 13.84
CA LEU A 430 14.33 0.87 14.67
C LEU A 430 15.55 0.93 15.62
N PRO A 431 16.08 2.12 15.91
CA PRO A 431 17.00 2.33 17.01
C PRO A 431 16.44 1.82 18.34
N ASN A 432 17.33 1.31 19.21
CA ASN A 432 16.94 0.72 20.50
C ASN A 432 16.09 1.65 21.37
N THR A 433 16.31 2.97 21.29
CA THR A 433 15.54 3.98 22.02
C THR A 433 14.08 4.01 21.58
N LEU A 434 13.82 4.10 20.27
CA LEU A 434 12.46 4.11 19.71
C LEU A 434 11.75 2.77 19.92
N ARG A 435 12.49 1.66 19.82
CA ARG A 435 11.93 0.33 20.12
C ARG A 435 11.47 0.24 21.57
N ALA A 436 12.25 0.75 22.52
CA ALA A 436 11.87 0.78 23.93
C ALA A 436 10.63 1.66 24.16
N GLU A 437 10.58 2.85 23.58
CA GLU A 437 9.43 3.75 23.69
C GLU A 437 8.13 3.12 23.16
N ILE A 438 8.19 2.46 22.00
CA ILE A 438 7.03 1.74 21.44
C ILE A 438 6.62 0.59 22.35
N ALA A 439 7.57 -0.25 22.78
CA ALA A 439 7.27 -1.41 23.61
C ALA A 439 6.61 -0.98 24.93
N ILE A 440 7.11 0.10 25.57
CA ILE A 440 6.52 0.68 26.77
C ILE A 440 5.08 1.13 26.48
N ASN A 441 4.84 1.91 25.44
CA ASN A 441 3.50 2.39 25.11
C ASN A 441 2.50 1.25 24.82
N VAL A 442 2.95 0.14 24.23
CA VAL A 442 2.08 -0.99 23.88
C VAL A 442 1.79 -1.91 25.07
N HIS A 443 2.77 -2.15 25.95
CA HIS A 443 2.67 -3.21 26.96
C HIS A 443 2.59 -2.71 28.41
N LEU A 444 2.92 -1.44 28.70
CA LEU A 444 3.01 -0.94 30.08
C LEU A 444 1.67 -1.00 30.81
N GLU A 445 0.56 -0.68 30.14
CA GLU A 445 -0.78 -0.74 30.75
C GLU A 445 -1.15 -2.18 31.14
N THR A 446 -0.81 -3.15 30.30
CA THR A 446 -1.05 -4.57 30.57
C THR A 446 -0.21 -5.06 31.74
N LEU A 447 1.06 -4.65 31.83
CA LEU A 447 1.93 -5.02 32.95
C LEU A 447 1.44 -4.43 34.28
N LYS A 448 0.99 -3.17 34.29
CA LYS A 448 0.51 -2.47 35.49
C LYS A 448 -0.75 -3.08 36.09
N LYS A 449 -1.56 -3.78 35.29
CA LYS A 449 -2.74 -4.53 35.78
C LYS A 449 -2.34 -5.75 36.62
N VAL A 450 -1.11 -6.25 36.46
CA VAL A 450 -0.61 -7.40 37.20
C VAL A 450 -0.14 -6.96 38.59
N ARG A 451 -0.76 -7.50 39.63
CA ARG A 451 -0.51 -7.11 41.03
C ARG A 451 0.96 -7.22 41.45
N ILE A 452 1.69 -8.22 40.97
CA ILE A 452 3.10 -8.43 41.33
C ILE A 452 4.04 -7.32 40.82
N PHE A 453 3.60 -6.51 39.86
CA PHE A 453 4.41 -5.46 39.22
C PHE A 453 3.96 -4.03 39.58
N GLN A 454 2.97 -3.86 40.47
CA GLN A 454 2.42 -2.54 40.81
C GLN A 454 3.42 -1.66 41.57
N ASP A 455 4.21 -2.27 42.46
CA ASP A 455 5.18 -1.57 43.32
C ASP A 455 6.62 -1.64 42.77
N CYS A 456 6.80 -2.03 41.51
CA CYS A 456 8.11 -2.14 40.89
C CYS A 456 8.60 -0.79 40.33
N GLU A 457 9.93 -0.59 40.37
CA GLU A 457 10.56 0.57 39.73
C GLU A 457 10.29 0.57 38.22
N ALA A 458 10.08 1.77 37.65
CA ALA A 458 9.84 1.95 36.22
C ALA A 458 10.95 1.34 35.34
N GLY A 459 12.22 1.39 35.76
CA GLY A 459 13.34 0.78 35.03
C GLY A 459 13.17 -0.74 34.83
N LEU A 460 12.71 -1.46 35.86
CA LEU A 460 12.44 -2.89 35.78
C LEU A 460 11.27 -3.18 34.81
N LEU A 461 10.21 -2.37 34.85
CA LEU A 461 9.07 -2.52 33.95
C LEU A 461 9.48 -2.36 32.48
N VAL A 462 10.38 -1.42 32.18
CA VAL A 462 10.92 -1.23 30.82
C VAL A 462 11.70 -2.46 30.35
N GLU A 463 12.57 -3.02 31.20
CA GLU A 463 13.32 -4.23 30.84
C GLU A 463 12.42 -5.46 30.66
N LEU A 464 11.38 -5.61 31.48
CA LEU A 464 10.41 -6.70 31.36
C LEU A 464 9.62 -6.59 30.07
N VAL A 465 9.15 -5.39 29.73
CA VAL A 465 8.40 -5.12 28.50
C VAL A 465 9.21 -5.48 27.26
N LEU A 466 10.52 -5.19 27.24
CA LEU A 466 11.42 -5.56 26.15
C LEU A 466 11.63 -7.08 26.00
N LYS A 467 11.34 -7.87 27.05
CA LYS A 467 11.48 -9.33 27.05
C LYS A 467 10.15 -10.07 26.83
N LEU A 468 9.02 -9.37 26.80
CA LEU A 468 7.73 -9.98 26.48
C LEU A 468 7.75 -10.59 25.08
N ARG A 469 7.11 -11.75 24.94
CA ARG A 469 6.92 -12.44 23.66
C ARG A 469 5.44 -12.71 23.45
N PRO A 470 4.83 -12.27 22.34
CA PRO A 470 3.44 -12.60 22.04
C PRO A 470 3.32 -14.10 21.73
N GLN A 471 2.35 -14.78 22.33
CA GLN A 471 1.98 -16.17 22.03
C GLN A 471 0.47 -16.24 21.74
N VAL A 472 0.07 -17.13 20.82
CA VAL A 472 -1.32 -17.30 20.38
C VAL A 472 -1.72 -18.76 20.53
N PHE A 473 -2.84 -19.00 21.20
CA PHE A 473 -3.44 -20.32 21.42
C PHE A 473 -4.79 -20.39 20.71
N SER A 474 -5.12 -21.54 20.11
CA SER A 474 -6.44 -21.75 19.53
C SER A 474 -7.46 -22.15 20.61
N PRO A 475 -8.76 -21.94 20.37
CA PRO A 475 -9.80 -22.47 21.25
C PRO A 475 -9.65 -23.99 21.47
N GLY A 476 -9.65 -24.41 22.74
CA GLY A 476 -9.46 -25.80 23.14
C GLY A 476 -8.00 -26.25 23.30
N ASP A 477 -7.02 -25.38 23.06
CA ASP A 477 -5.62 -25.69 23.36
C ASP A 477 -5.33 -25.55 24.86
N TYR A 478 -4.59 -26.51 25.41
CA TYR A 478 -4.11 -26.47 26.80
C TYR A 478 -2.78 -25.71 26.88
N ILE A 479 -2.73 -24.64 27.67
CA ILE A 479 -1.51 -23.81 27.86
C ILE A 479 -0.52 -24.50 28.81
N CYS A 480 -1.01 -25.03 29.92
CA CYS A 480 -0.21 -25.74 30.91
C CYS A 480 -1.03 -26.91 31.49
N ARG A 481 -0.37 -28.03 31.79
CA ARG A 481 -1.01 -29.20 32.41
C ARG A 481 -0.53 -29.40 33.83
N LYS A 482 -1.36 -30.04 34.63
CA LYS A 482 -1.00 -30.43 35.99
C LYS A 482 0.19 -31.41 35.94
N GLY A 483 1.29 -31.03 36.57
CA GLY A 483 2.54 -31.80 36.59
C GLY A 483 3.63 -31.26 35.65
N ASP A 484 3.32 -30.29 34.79
CA ASP A 484 4.34 -29.63 33.96
C ASP A 484 5.22 -28.69 34.79
N VAL A 485 6.51 -28.62 34.45
CA VAL A 485 7.45 -27.67 35.06
C VAL A 485 7.20 -26.28 34.47
N GLY A 486 6.72 -25.34 35.29
CA GLY A 486 6.50 -23.95 34.88
C GLY A 486 7.81 -23.19 34.65
N LYS A 487 8.15 -22.92 33.39
CA LYS A 487 9.33 -22.12 32.98
C LYS A 487 9.00 -20.68 32.60
N GLU A 488 7.72 -20.39 32.39
CA GLU A 488 7.24 -19.14 31.81
C GLU A 488 6.06 -18.60 32.61
N MET A 489 5.92 -17.28 32.62
CA MET A 489 4.76 -16.58 33.15
C MET A 489 3.95 -16.04 31.98
N TYR A 490 2.64 -16.30 31.98
CA TYR A 490 1.73 -15.82 30.94
C TYR A 490 0.91 -14.63 31.46
N ILE A 491 0.71 -13.65 30.59
CA ILE A 491 -0.16 -12.50 30.84
C ILE A 491 -1.22 -12.48 29.75
N ILE A 492 -2.49 -12.53 30.15
CA ILE A 492 -3.61 -12.52 29.21
C ILE A 492 -3.80 -11.09 28.71
N LYS A 493 -3.51 -10.86 27.43
CA LYS A 493 -3.79 -9.58 26.74
C LYS A 493 -5.21 -9.58 26.19
N ASP A 494 -5.53 -10.56 25.36
CA ASP A 494 -6.82 -10.74 24.70
C ASP A 494 -7.27 -12.20 24.80
N GLY A 495 -8.54 -12.43 25.13
CA GLY A 495 -9.14 -13.76 25.24
C GLY A 495 -9.54 -14.14 26.66
N GLN A 496 -10.04 -15.36 26.82
CA GLN A 496 -10.45 -15.93 28.09
C GLN A 496 -9.80 -17.31 28.26
N LEU A 497 -9.40 -17.62 29.48
CA LEU A 497 -8.87 -18.92 29.86
C LEU A 497 -9.79 -19.53 30.90
N ALA A 498 -10.08 -20.81 30.73
CA ALA A 498 -10.75 -21.63 31.75
C ALA A 498 -9.70 -22.50 32.42
N VAL A 499 -9.70 -22.51 33.75
CA VAL A 499 -8.94 -23.49 34.53
C VAL A 499 -9.86 -24.68 34.68
N VAL A 500 -9.61 -25.72 33.89
CA VAL A 500 -10.43 -26.94 33.95
C VAL A 500 -10.03 -27.70 35.20
N ASP A 501 -10.91 -27.72 36.20
CA ASP A 501 -10.72 -28.55 37.39
C ASP A 501 -11.00 -30.01 37.00
N LEU A 502 -10.34 -30.97 37.66
CA LEU A 502 -10.41 -32.39 37.28
C LEU A 502 -11.87 -32.89 37.20
N MET A 503 -12.74 -32.36 38.06
CA MET A 503 -14.16 -32.73 38.14
C MET A 503 -14.97 -32.24 36.93
N GLU A 504 -14.59 -31.10 36.35
CA GLU A 504 -15.21 -30.51 35.16
C GLU A 504 -14.67 -31.19 33.87
N ALA A 505 -13.37 -31.52 33.85
CA ALA A 505 -12.78 -32.36 32.79
C ALA A 505 -13.44 -33.75 32.72
N LEU A 506 -13.76 -34.35 33.87
CA LEU A 506 -14.44 -35.64 33.94
C LEU A 506 -15.93 -35.58 33.54
N GLN A 507 -16.52 -34.39 33.42
CA GLN A 507 -17.85 -34.19 32.84
C GLN A 507 -17.82 -34.27 31.31
N GLU A 508 -16.76 -33.78 30.66
CA GLU A 508 -16.57 -33.88 29.20
C GLU A 508 -16.16 -35.29 28.75
N PHE A 509 -15.58 -36.11 29.64
CA PHE A 509 -15.10 -37.47 29.35
C PHE A 509 -15.70 -38.52 30.30
N PRO A 510 -16.97 -38.97 30.07
CA PRO A 510 -17.69 -39.86 30.98
C PRO A 510 -17.02 -41.24 31.15
N ASP A 511 -16.40 -41.77 30.09
CA ASP A 511 -15.70 -43.06 30.15
C ASP A 511 -14.48 -43.02 31.09
N ALA A 512 -13.74 -41.91 31.10
CA ALA A 512 -12.60 -41.71 31.98
C ALA A 512 -13.05 -41.55 33.44
N ARG A 513 -14.21 -40.91 33.66
CA ARG A 513 -14.83 -40.79 34.98
C ARG A 513 -15.22 -42.14 35.56
N VAL A 514 -15.90 -42.99 34.79
CA VAL A 514 -16.28 -44.34 35.24
C VAL A 514 -15.05 -45.17 35.63
N GLN A 515 -13.99 -45.12 34.83
CA GLN A 515 -12.75 -45.83 35.13
C GLN A 515 -12.06 -45.30 36.40
N LEU A 516 -12.05 -43.98 36.61
CA LEU A 516 -11.49 -43.36 37.81
C LEU A 516 -12.31 -43.65 39.06
N GLU A 517 -13.64 -43.62 38.96
CA GLU A 517 -14.54 -43.99 40.06
C GLU A 517 -14.41 -45.48 40.41
N GLN A 518 -14.29 -46.36 39.41
CA GLN A 518 -14.11 -47.79 39.63
C GLN A 518 -12.76 -48.09 40.27
N ARG A 519 -11.68 -47.45 39.81
CA ARG A 519 -10.38 -47.50 40.48
C ARG A 519 -10.44 -46.96 41.91
N GLY A 520 -11.17 -45.86 42.13
CA GLY A 520 -11.39 -45.29 43.45
C GLY A 520 -12.12 -46.26 44.38
N ARG A 521 -13.17 -46.93 43.89
CA ARG A 521 -13.90 -47.98 44.61
C ARG A 521 -13.02 -49.18 44.93
N ASP A 522 -12.21 -49.64 43.99
CA ASP A 522 -11.28 -50.76 44.21
C ASP A 522 -10.22 -50.43 45.27
N ILE A 523 -9.74 -49.19 45.31
CA ILE A 523 -8.79 -48.71 46.32
C ILE A 523 -9.47 -48.64 47.69
N LEU A 524 -10.68 -48.08 47.77
CA LEU A 524 -11.43 -47.93 49.02
C LEU A 524 -11.89 -49.28 49.60
N GLN A 525 -12.19 -50.27 48.75
CA GLN A 525 -12.43 -51.65 49.16
C GLN A 525 -11.15 -52.31 49.69
N LYS A 526 -10.00 -52.07 49.07
CA LYS A 526 -8.70 -52.57 49.54
C LYS A 526 -8.28 -51.98 50.88
N GLU A 527 -8.65 -50.73 51.16
CA GLU A 527 -8.34 -50.04 52.41
C GLU A 527 -9.38 -50.31 53.52
N GLY A 528 -10.41 -51.13 53.24
CA GLY A 528 -11.43 -51.51 54.23
C GLY A 528 -12.40 -50.39 54.62
N LEU A 529 -12.54 -49.34 53.78
CA LEU A 529 -13.34 -48.15 54.06
C LEU A 529 -14.76 -48.20 53.46
N LEU A 530 -15.13 -49.30 52.80
CA LEU A 530 -16.46 -49.53 52.26
C LEU A 530 -17.05 -50.81 52.87
N GLU A 531 -17.94 -50.68 53.84
CA GLU A 531 -18.82 -51.77 54.28
C GLU A 531 -19.98 -51.90 53.28
N GLU A 532 -20.36 -53.15 52.96
CA GLU A 532 -21.52 -53.47 52.12
C GLU A 532 -22.80 -53.00 52.82
N VAL A 533 -23.30 -51.82 52.44
CA VAL A 533 -24.60 -51.31 52.90
C VAL A 533 -25.71 -52.13 52.25
N ASN A 534 -26.60 -52.61 53.11
CA ASN A 534 -27.74 -53.50 52.86
C ASN A 534 -28.53 -53.16 51.57
N ILE A 535 -28.54 -54.11 50.63
CA ILE A 535 -29.12 -54.01 49.27
C ILE A 535 -30.63 -53.71 49.29
N SER A 536 -31.34 -54.05 50.37
CA SER A 536 -32.81 -53.92 50.44
C SER A 536 -33.32 -52.47 50.50
N ALA A 537 -32.53 -51.51 50.98
CA ALA A 537 -32.91 -50.10 51.00
C ALA A 537 -32.60 -49.38 49.67
N GLY A 538 -31.63 -49.91 48.91
CA GLY A 538 -31.29 -49.41 47.58
C GLY A 538 -32.35 -49.79 46.54
N GLU A 539 -32.80 -51.05 46.54
CA GLU A 539 -33.81 -51.54 45.58
C GLU A 539 -35.15 -50.81 45.70
N GLU A 540 -35.61 -50.46 46.91
CA GLU A 540 -36.86 -49.70 47.10
C GLU A 540 -36.75 -48.25 46.61
N LEU A 541 -35.55 -47.65 46.72
CA LEU A 541 -35.28 -46.30 46.22
C LEU A 541 -35.13 -46.30 44.70
N GLU A 542 -34.45 -47.30 44.14
CA GLU A 542 -34.24 -47.48 42.71
C GLU A 542 -35.57 -47.73 41.98
N GLU A 543 -36.47 -48.54 42.55
CA GLU A 543 -37.82 -48.76 42.00
C GLU A 543 -38.68 -47.47 42.07
N LYS A 544 -38.49 -46.63 43.09
CA LYS A 544 -39.15 -45.31 43.17
C LYS A 544 -38.60 -44.32 42.15
N VAL A 545 -37.29 -44.36 41.86
CA VAL A 545 -36.65 -43.52 40.84
C VAL A 545 -37.10 -43.95 39.45
N GLU A 546 -37.08 -45.25 39.11
CA GLU A 546 -37.57 -45.75 37.82
C GLU A 546 -39.06 -45.39 37.59
N ARG A 547 -39.88 -45.47 38.65
CA ARG A 547 -41.29 -45.08 38.59
C ARG A 547 -41.48 -43.57 38.39
N MET A 548 -40.57 -42.75 38.93
CA MET A 548 -40.54 -41.30 38.71
C MET A 548 -40.05 -40.95 37.30
N GLU A 549 -38.99 -41.60 36.81
CA GLU A 549 -38.46 -41.43 35.46
C GLU A 549 -39.51 -41.82 34.41
N GLY A 550 -40.18 -42.96 34.57
CA GLY A 550 -41.29 -43.35 33.72
C GLY A 550 -42.49 -42.38 33.78
N GLY A 551 -42.68 -41.69 34.90
CA GLY A 551 -43.64 -40.59 35.03
C GLY A 551 -43.22 -39.34 34.26
N LEU A 552 -41.93 -39.00 34.30
CA LEU A 552 -41.34 -37.87 33.60
C LEU A 552 -41.41 -38.05 32.08
N ASP A 553 -41.08 -39.24 31.57
CA ASP A 553 -41.15 -39.55 30.13
C ASP A 553 -42.58 -39.42 29.58
N ARG A 554 -43.57 -39.85 30.36
CA ARG A 554 -44.99 -39.69 30.00
C ARG A 554 -45.39 -38.22 29.97
N LEU A 555 -44.94 -37.42 30.93
CA LEU A 555 -45.19 -35.98 30.95
C LEU A 555 -44.51 -35.28 29.78
N GLN A 556 -43.27 -35.64 29.45
CA GLN A 556 -42.51 -35.06 28.35
C GLN A 556 -43.14 -35.42 27.00
N THR A 557 -43.60 -36.65 26.84
CA THR A 557 -44.38 -37.08 25.66
C THR A 557 -45.71 -36.33 25.54
N CYS A 558 -46.41 -36.12 26.66
CA CYS A 558 -47.65 -35.36 26.70
C CYS A 558 -47.41 -33.88 26.32
N LEU A 559 -46.35 -33.29 26.86
CA LEU A 559 -45.96 -31.90 26.58
C LEU A 559 -45.56 -31.71 25.12
N ALA A 560 -44.78 -32.63 24.54
CA ALA A 560 -44.45 -32.59 23.11
C ALA A 560 -45.70 -32.67 22.22
N ARG A 561 -46.69 -33.51 22.61
CA ARG A 561 -47.97 -33.63 21.89
C ARG A 561 -48.79 -32.35 21.98
N LEU A 562 -48.90 -31.76 23.18
CA LEU A 562 -49.55 -30.47 23.42
C LEU A 562 -48.89 -29.33 22.64
N GLN A 563 -47.55 -29.29 22.60
CA GLN A 563 -46.80 -28.28 21.86
C GLN A 563 -47.02 -28.40 20.34
N SER A 564 -47.09 -29.64 19.83
CA SER A 564 -47.46 -29.91 18.43
C SER A 564 -48.90 -29.47 18.12
N GLU A 565 -49.87 -29.81 18.99
CA GLU A 565 -51.27 -29.38 18.82
C GLU A 565 -51.42 -27.86 18.89
N PHE A 566 -50.71 -27.20 19.81
CA PHE A 566 -50.69 -25.75 19.93
C PHE A 566 -50.11 -25.09 18.67
N ASN A 567 -48.97 -25.57 18.17
CA ASN A 567 -48.36 -25.05 16.95
C ASN A 567 -49.27 -25.27 15.73
N SER A 568 -49.95 -26.42 15.64
CA SER A 568 -50.90 -26.69 14.56
C SER A 568 -52.12 -25.74 14.62
N SER A 569 -52.60 -25.43 15.82
CA SER A 569 -53.72 -24.51 16.05
C SER A 569 -53.32 -23.07 15.71
N GLN A 570 -52.12 -22.65 16.12
CA GLN A 570 -51.55 -21.35 15.77
C GLN A 570 -51.40 -21.19 14.25
N LEU A 571 -50.92 -22.22 13.54
CA LEU A 571 -50.79 -22.18 12.08
C LEU A 571 -52.16 -22.03 11.40
N ARG A 572 -53.17 -22.78 11.85
CA ARG A 572 -54.55 -22.67 11.33
C ARG A 572 -55.16 -21.29 11.58
N ILE A 573 -54.93 -20.71 12.75
CA ILE A 573 -55.38 -19.36 13.08
C ILE A 573 -54.68 -18.34 12.17
N LYS A 574 -53.36 -18.43 12.00
CA LYS A 574 -52.62 -17.56 11.07
C LYS A 574 -53.16 -17.67 9.65
N GLN A 575 -53.38 -18.88 9.13
CA GLN A 575 -53.96 -19.08 7.80
C GLN A 575 -55.36 -18.45 7.65
N ARG A 576 -56.21 -18.56 8.68
CA ARG A 576 -57.53 -17.92 8.69
C ARG A 576 -57.46 -16.41 8.73
N ILE A 577 -56.54 -15.85 9.51
CA ILE A 577 -56.28 -14.40 9.56
C ILE A 577 -55.79 -13.93 8.19
N THR A 578 -54.82 -14.60 7.58
CA THR A 578 -54.32 -14.24 6.24
C THR A 578 -55.40 -14.35 5.17
N ALA A 579 -56.29 -15.35 5.24
CA ALA A 579 -57.42 -15.46 4.32
C ALA A 579 -58.46 -14.35 4.54
N LEU A 580 -58.73 -13.96 5.79
CA LEU A 580 -59.60 -12.82 6.10
C LEU A 580 -58.98 -11.49 5.65
N GLU A 581 -57.69 -11.29 5.87
CA GLU A 581 -56.93 -10.14 5.36
C GLU A 581 -57.01 -10.08 3.83
N HIS A 582 -56.83 -11.20 3.13
CA HIS A 582 -56.95 -11.26 1.68
C HIS A 582 -58.38 -10.95 1.20
N ASN A 583 -59.40 -11.45 1.89
CA ASN A 583 -60.81 -11.16 1.58
C ASN A 583 -61.18 -9.69 1.87
N ILE A 584 -60.61 -9.09 2.92
CA ILE A 584 -60.79 -7.66 3.23
C ILE A 584 -60.07 -6.82 2.19
N THR A 585 -58.85 -7.19 1.80
CA THR A 585 -58.07 -6.47 0.80
C THR A 585 -58.76 -6.50 -0.56
N THR A 586 -59.28 -7.67 -0.97
CA THR A 586 -60.06 -7.82 -2.21
C THR A 586 -61.41 -7.11 -2.17
N ALA A 587 -62.08 -7.03 -1.01
CA ALA A 587 -63.29 -6.23 -0.83
C ALA A 587 -63.01 -4.71 -0.87
N VAL A 588 -61.84 -4.27 -0.40
CA VAL A 588 -61.41 -2.86 -0.43
C VAL A 588 -60.93 -2.43 -1.83
N THR A 589 -60.34 -3.33 -2.61
CA THR A 589 -59.88 -3.03 -3.99
C THR A 589 -60.94 -3.32 -5.07
N GLY A 590 -62.07 -3.94 -4.74
CA GLY A 590 -63.15 -4.31 -5.67
C GLY A 590 -64.15 -3.20 -6.01
N SER A 591 -63.92 -1.96 -5.57
CA SER A 591 -64.75 -0.80 -5.86
C SER A 591 -63.93 0.29 -6.58
N GLY A 592 -63.92 0.26 -7.92
CA GLY A 592 -63.62 1.45 -8.73
C GLY A 592 -62.43 1.37 -9.68
N PHE A 593 -62.73 0.93 -10.91
CA PHE A 593 -62.35 1.57 -12.18
C PHE A 593 -60.92 1.38 -12.77
N LEU A 594 -60.85 0.34 -13.62
CA LEU A 594 -60.48 0.33 -15.05
C LEU A 594 -59.06 0.64 -15.57
N SER A 595 -58.68 -0.32 -16.43
CA SER A 595 -57.96 -0.23 -17.71
C SER A 595 -56.44 -0.35 -17.71
N ASP A 596 -56.02 -1.60 -17.92
CA ASP A 596 -55.44 -2.08 -19.19
C ASP A 596 -53.92 -2.00 -19.45
N VAL A 597 -53.38 -3.23 -19.47
CA VAL A 597 -52.70 -3.88 -20.60
C VAL A 597 -51.16 -3.91 -20.58
N ASP A 598 -50.73 -5.11 -20.19
CA ASP A 598 -49.69 -6.00 -20.72
C ASP A 598 -48.22 -5.59 -20.79
N GLY A 599 -47.42 -6.42 -20.09
CA GLY A 599 -46.49 -7.28 -20.83
C GLY A 599 -45.01 -7.16 -20.48
N SER A 600 -44.58 -7.88 -19.42
CA SER A 600 -43.32 -8.66 -19.32
C SER A 600 -41.99 -8.01 -19.77
N GLU A 601 -40.95 -7.84 -18.94
CA GLU A 601 -40.16 -8.91 -18.30
C GLU A 601 -39.18 -8.35 -17.24
N SER A 602 -39.02 -9.09 -16.14
CA SER A 602 -37.78 -9.36 -15.38
C SER A 602 -37.01 -8.26 -14.60
N ILE A 603 -36.53 -8.71 -13.43
CA ILE A 603 -35.34 -8.29 -12.64
C ILE A 603 -35.55 -7.30 -11.48
N CYS A 604 -35.39 -7.90 -10.29
CA CYS A 604 -34.77 -7.44 -9.03
C CYS A 604 -34.98 -6.01 -8.51
N GLY A 605 -35.47 -5.98 -7.26
CA GLY A 605 -34.72 -5.40 -6.15
C GLY A 605 -35.12 -3.99 -5.70
N GLY A 606 -35.57 -3.87 -4.45
CA GLY A 606 -35.76 -2.57 -3.80
C GLY A 606 -36.47 -2.64 -2.45
N GLU A 607 -35.67 -2.76 -1.39
CA GLU A 607 -35.77 -2.21 -0.03
C GLU A 607 -37.13 -1.88 0.63
N GLY A 608 -37.27 -2.24 1.92
CA GLY A 608 -38.32 -1.67 2.77
C GLY A 608 -38.52 -2.31 4.15
N VAL A 609 -37.53 -2.16 5.03
CA VAL A 609 -37.63 -2.06 6.51
C VAL A 609 -38.64 -2.97 7.22
N ARG A 610 -38.16 -4.09 7.78
CA ARG A 610 -38.89 -4.87 8.79
C ARG A 610 -38.33 -4.58 10.18
N SER A 611 -39.10 -3.83 10.97
CA SER A 611 -38.93 -3.71 12.41
C SER A 611 -39.29 -5.04 13.07
N GLU A 612 -38.28 -5.87 13.36
CA GLU A 612 -38.45 -7.05 14.22
C GLU A 612 -38.47 -6.63 15.68
N ILE A 613 -39.66 -6.66 16.29
CA ILE A 613 -39.82 -6.70 17.75
C ILE A 613 -39.76 -8.19 18.12
N ASN A 614 -38.59 -8.65 18.53
CA ASN A 614 -38.40 -9.94 19.17
C ASN A 614 -38.87 -9.84 20.63
N ILE A 615 -40.02 -10.44 20.95
CA ILE A 615 -40.36 -10.81 22.32
C ILE A 615 -40.07 -12.30 22.45
N CYS A 616 -38.90 -12.62 23.02
CA CYS A 616 -38.64 -13.94 23.59
C CYS A 616 -39.38 -14.01 24.94
N LEU A 617 -40.20 -15.04 25.10
CA LEU A 617 -40.57 -15.59 26.40
C LEU A 617 -39.82 -16.91 26.58
#